data_AF-A7HKU7-F1
#
_entry.id   AF-A7HKU7-F1
#
_cell.length_a   1.000
_cell.length_b   1.000
_cell.length_c   1.000
_cell.angle_alpha   90.00
_cell.angle_beta   90.00
_cell.angle_gamma   90.00
#
_symmetry.space_group_name_H-M   'P 1'
#
loop_
_entity.id
_entity.type
_entity.pdbx_description
1 polymer ?
#
loop_
_entity_poly.entity_id
_entity_poly.type
_entity_poly.pdbx_seq_one_letter_code
_entity_poly.pdbx_strand_id
1 'polypeptide(L)'
;MRIYETMFIIKPDVSEEERNKLVENVKKFLEERVKAQVETVDRWGIRKLAYKIGKYFEGDYTVMYFRSNGQGLDQLENYFKVHPEFMRWQTFRREDLEKKERRAARQKTGETQENVSQEESSTN
;
A
#
# COMPACT_ATOMS: atom_id res chain seq x y z
N MET A 1 -3.44 13.88 1.15
CA MET A 1 -3.80 12.58 1.78
C MET A 1 -2.55 11.91 2.31
N ARG A 2 -2.67 11.03 3.31
CA ARG A 2 -1.54 10.29 3.87
C ARG A 2 -1.30 9.03 3.06
N ILE A 3 -0.05 8.57 3.02
CA ILE A 3 0.30 7.31 2.35
C ILE A 3 0.38 6.22 3.41
N TYR A 4 -0.27 5.10 3.13
CA TYR A 4 -0.26 3.92 3.97
C TYR A 4 0.27 2.73 3.17
N GLU A 5 0.88 1.80 3.90
CA GLU A 5 1.25 0.49 3.43
C GLU A 5 0.51 -0.54 4.28
N THR A 6 -0.08 -1.55 3.67
CA THR A 6 -0.53 -2.73 4.39
C THR A 6 0.13 -3.97 3.80
N MET A 7 0.80 -4.74 4.65
CA MET A 7 1.35 -6.04 4.30
C MET A 7 0.53 -7.10 4.99
N PHE A 8 0.15 -8.15 4.26
CA PHE A 8 -0.54 -9.30 4.84
C PHE A 8 -0.02 -10.61 4.25
N ILE A 9 -0.23 -11.67 5.02
CA ILE A 9 0.24 -13.03 4.71
C ILE A 9 -0.97 -13.95 4.69
N ILE A 10 -1.24 -14.58 3.54
CA ILE A 10 -2.30 -15.58 3.35
C ILE A 10 -1.72 -16.97 3.55
N LYS A 11 -2.52 -17.89 4.13
CA LYS A 11 -2.17 -19.30 4.26
C LYS A 11 -1.75 -19.91 2.90
N PRO A 12 -0.68 -20.71 2.86
CA PRO A 12 -0.16 -21.27 1.61
C PRO A 12 -1.00 -22.44 1.06
N ASP A 13 -1.86 -23.05 1.87
CA ASP A 13 -2.73 -24.17 1.48
C ASP A 13 -4.06 -23.73 0.85
N VAL A 14 -4.33 -22.42 0.82
CA VAL A 14 -5.42 -21.83 0.04
C VAL A 14 -5.03 -21.90 -1.44
N SER A 15 -5.96 -22.25 -2.33
CA SER A 15 -5.68 -22.33 -3.77
C SER A 15 -5.22 -21.00 -4.35
N GLU A 16 -4.45 -21.00 -5.44
CA GLU A 16 -3.95 -19.76 -6.03
C GLU A 16 -5.09 -18.83 -6.47
N GLU A 17 -6.15 -19.39 -7.04
CA GLU A 17 -7.35 -18.66 -7.43
C GLU A 17 -8.02 -17.98 -6.24
N GLU A 18 -8.12 -18.67 -5.10
CA GLU A 18 -8.66 -18.09 -3.86
C GLU A 18 -7.73 -17.04 -3.25
N ARG A 19 -6.41 -17.23 -3.27
CA ARG A 19 -5.44 -16.22 -2.81
C ARG A 19 -5.54 -14.95 -3.67
N ASN A 20 -5.74 -15.08 -4.98
CA ASN A 20 -5.96 -13.96 -5.87
C ASN A 20 -7.28 -13.23 -5.57
N LYS A 21 -8.37 -13.97 -5.34
CA LYS A 21 -9.66 -13.41 -4.92
C LYS A 21 -9.56 -12.67 -3.59
N LEU A 22 -8.87 -13.24 -2.60
CA LEU A 22 -8.67 -12.61 -1.29
C LEU A 22 -7.93 -11.27 -1.42
N VAL A 23 -6.91 -11.19 -2.28
CA VAL A 23 -6.22 -9.93 -2.56
C VAL A 23 -7.12 -8.91 -3.23
N GLU A 24 -7.90 -9.31 -4.23
CA GLU A 24 -8.86 -8.41 -4.88
C GLU A 24 -9.93 -7.92 -3.89
N ASN A 25 -10.38 -8.78 -2.97
CA ASN A 25 -11.33 -8.40 -1.93
C ASN A 25 -10.74 -7.39 -0.95
N VAL A 26 -9.46 -7.52 -0.56
CA VAL A 26 -8.78 -6.52 0.27
C VAL A 26 -8.68 -5.18 -0.46
N LYS A 27 -8.32 -5.20 -1.75
CA LYS A 27 -8.27 -3.99 -2.58
C LYS A 27 -9.64 -3.30 -2.63
N LYS A 28 -10.71 -4.04 -2.94
CA LYS A 28 -12.08 -3.51 -2.94
C LYS A 28 -12.50 -2.99 -1.58
N PHE A 29 -12.15 -3.68 -0.49
CA PHE A 29 -12.44 -3.22 0.86
C PHE A 29 -11.77 -1.86 1.15
N LEU A 30 -10.51 -1.68 0.76
CA LEU A 30 -9.79 -0.41 0.88
C LEU A 30 -10.51 0.71 0.11
N GLU A 31 -10.90 0.46 -1.14
CA GLU A 31 -11.56 1.46 -1.99
C GLU A 31 -12.98 1.80 -1.51
N GLU A 32 -13.79 0.79 -1.19
CA GLU A 32 -15.20 0.95 -0.88
C GLU A 32 -15.48 1.35 0.57
N ARG A 33 -14.76 0.76 1.53
CA ARG A 33 -15.03 0.93 2.97
C ARG A 33 -14.10 1.95 3.62
N VAL A 34 -12.81 1.92 3.28
CA VAL A 34 -11.80 2.86 3.82
C VAL A 34 -11.73 4.15 2.99
N LYS A 35 -12.37 4.20 1.81
CA LYS A 35 -12.29 5.30 0.84
C LYS A 35 -10.84 5.64 0.48
N ALA A 36 -10.02 4.59 0.40
CA ALA A 36 -8.63 4.69 0.01
C ALA A 36 -8.47 4.64 -1.51
N GLN A 37 -7.49 5.35 -2.03
CA GLN A 37 -7.02 5.18 -3.40
C GLN A 37 -5.82 4.22 -3.38
N VAL A 38 -6.00 3.01 -3.88
CA VAL A 38 -4.91 2.03 -4.01
C VAL A 38 -4.00 2.45 -5.16
N GLU A 39 -2.71 2.62 -4.88
CA GLU A 39 -1.70 3.02 -5.86
C GLU A 39 -0.97 1.83 -6.45
N THR A 40 -0.57 0.90 -5.59
CA THR A 40 0.23 -0.27 -5.98
C THR A 40 -0.20 -1.49 -5.18
N VAL A 41 -0.32 -2.63 -5.86
CA VAL A 41 -0.46 -3.96 -5.25
C VAL A 41 0.76 -4.77 -5.67
N ASP A 42 1.63 -5.08 -4.72
CA ASP A 42 2.84 -5.86 -4.92
C ASP A 42 2.65 -7.29 -4.37
N ARG A 43 2.62 -8.26 -5.29
CA ARG A 43 2.41 -9.68 -5.03
C ARG A 43 3.76 -10.38 -4.91
N TRP A 44 4.19 -10.68 -3.70
CA TRP A 44 5.47 -11.38 -3.47
C TRP A 44 5.35 -12.90 -3.57
N GLY A 45 4.13 -13.44 -3.46
CA GLY A 45 3.88 -14.87 -3.55
C GLY A 45 4.33 -15.64 -2.30
N ILE A 46 4.41 -16.96 -2.42
CA ILE A 46 4.74 -17.86 -1.31
C ILE A 46 6.22 -17.71 -0.92
N ARG A 47 6.47 -17.42 0.36
CA ARG A 47 7.82 -17.31 0.92
C ARG A 47 7.91 -17.98 2.28
N LYS A 48 9.12 -18.42 2.64
CA LYS A 48 9.42 -19.01 3.95
C LYS A 48 9.25 -17.97 5.06
N LEU A 49 8.53 -18.36 6.11
CA LEU A 49 8.35 -17.55 7.33
C LEU A 49 9.62 -17.60 8.19
N ALA A 50 9.92 -16.51 8.90
CA ALA A 50 11.04 -16.48 9.86
C ALA A 50 10.84 -17.47 11.03
N TYR A 51 9.57 -17.75 11.37
CA TYR A 51 9.16 -18.73 12.36
C TYR A 51 7.80 -19.30 11.98
N LYS A 52 7.46 -20.47 12.53
CA LYS A 52 6.21 -21.18 12.24
C LYS A 52 4.99 -20.37 12.73
N ILE A 53 3.99 -20.17 11.89
CA ILE A 53 2.70 -19.57 12.28
C ILE A 53 1.62 -20.65 12.18
N GLY A 54 1.03 -21.04 13.32
CA GLY A 54 0.13 -22.19 13.39
C GLY A 54 0.85 -23.48 12.95
N LYS A 55 0.37 -24.11 11.86
CA LYS A 55 1.00 -25.28 11.25
C LYS A 55 1.95 -24.96 10.09
N TYR A 56 2.01 -23.70 9.63
CA TYR A 56 2.66 -23.32 8.38
C TYR A 56 4.08 -22.78 8.59
N PHE A 57 4.96 -23.10 7.65
CA PHE A 57 6.33 -22.59 7.54
C PHE A 57 6.53 -21.63 6.37
N GLU A 58 5.49 -21.46 5.56
CA GLU A 58 5.43 -20.58 4.39
C GLU A 58 4.13 -19.79 4.42
N GLY A 59 4.06 -18.71 3.65
CA GLY A 59 2.83 -17.94 3.45
C GLY A 59 2.92 -17.08 2.19
N ASP A 60 1.79 -16.74 1.60
CA ASP A 60 1.71 -15.86 0.42
C ASP A 60 1.69 -14.40 0.86
N TYR A 61 2.72 -13.64 0.50
CA TYR A 61 2.91 -12.25 0.90
C TYR A 61 2.34 -11.30 -0.16
N THR A 62 1.60 -10.30 0.31
CA THR A 62 1.18 -9.16 -0.53
C THR A 62 1.34 -7.87 0.24
N VAL A 63 1.85 -6.84 -0.44
CA VAL A 63 2.00 -5.48 0.07
C VAL A 63 1.16 -4.54 -0.79
N MET A 64 0.34 -3.69 -0.16
CA MET A 64 -0.46 -2.69 -0.85
C MET A 64 -0.10 -1.29 -0.35
N TYR A 65 0.14 -0.39 -1.30
CA TYR A 65 0.30 1.03 -1.05
C TYR A 65 -0.97 1.77 -1.43
N PHE A 66 -1.47 2.60 -0.54
CA PHE A 66 -2.70 3.34 -0.77
C PHE A 66 -2.69 4.70 -0.08
N ARG A 67 -3.44 5.66 -0.62
CA ARG A 67 -3.70 6.94 0.02
C ARG A 67 -5.04 6.93 0.72
N SER A 68 -5.07 7.41 1.94
CA SER A 68 -6.32 7.62 2.69
C SER A 68 -6.24 8.89 3.55
N ASN A 69 -7.39 9.39 3.99
CA ASN A 69 -7.46 10.39 5.04
C ASN A 69 -7.13 9.81 6.44
N GLY A 70 -7.03 8.48 6.55
CA GLY A 70 -6.71 7.74 7.78
C GLY A 70 -7.93 7.29 8.58
N GLN A 71 -9.14 7.57 8.10
CA GLN A 71 -10.38 7.05 8.69
C GLN A 71 -10.64 5.62 8.17
N GLY A 72 -11.22 4.75 9.00
CA GLY A 72 -11.60 3.38 8.61
C GLY A 72 -10.45 2.35 8.58
N LEU A 73 -9.22 2.72 8.96
CA LEU A 73 -8.11 1.76 9.05
C LEU A 73 -8.35 0.66 10.09
N ASP A 74 -9.11 0.96 11.15
CA ASP A 74 -9.59 0.01 12.15
C ASP A 74 -10.53 -1.04 11.53
N GLN A 75 -11.35 -0.65 10.55
CA GLN A 75 -12.22 -1.58 9.82
C GLN A 75 -11.39 -2.57 8.99
N LEU A 76 -10.23 -2.16 8.47
CA LEU A 76 -9.32 -3.05 7.76
C LEU A 76 -8.75 -4.12 8.70
N GLU A 77 -8.36 -3.75 9.92
CA GLU A 77 -7.93 -4.75 10.91
C GLU A 77 -9.06 -5.74 11.25
N ASN A 78 -10.29 -5.25 11.40
CA ASN A 78 -11.44 -6.11 11.66
C ASN A 78 -11.74 -7.03 10.46
N TYR A 79 -11.62 -6.54 9.23
CA TYR A 79 -11.71 -7.36 8.03
C TYR A 79 -10.73 -8.53 8.10
N PHE A 80 -9.46 -8.28 8.40
CA PHE A 80 -8.49 -9.38 8.51
C PHE A 80 -8.80 -10.36 9.65
N LYS A 81 -9.30 -9.88 10.80
CA LYS A 81 -9.67 -10.74 11.94
C LYS A 81 -10.78 -11.73 11.63
N VAL A 82 -11.75 -11.36 10.78
CA VAL A 82 -12.88 -12.24 10.43
C VAL A 82 -12.61 -13.19 9.26
N HIS A 83 -11.45 -13.04 8.60
CA HIS A 83 -11.03 -13.90 7.49
C HIS A 83 -9.85 -14.78 7.94
N PRO A 84 -10.09 -16.03 8.38
CA PRO A 84 -9.06 -16.89 8.95
C PRO A 84 -7.96 -17.30 7.97
N GLU A 85 -8.11 -17.01 6.68
CA GLU A 85 -7.11 -17.22 5.64
C GLU A 85 -5.91 -16.27 5.80
N PHE A 86 -6.10 -15.10 6.43
CA PHE A 86 -5.02 -14.18 6.76
C PHE A 86 -4.36 -14.60 8.07
N MET A 87 -3.08 -14.96 7.99
CA MET A 87 -2.30 -15.41 9.15
C MET A 87 -1.69 -14.24 9.92
N ARG A 88 -1.37 -13.16 9.23
CA ARG A 88 -0.77 -11.94 9.80
C ARG A 88 -0.98 -10.77 8.86
N TRP A 89 -1.10 -9.57 9.43
CA TRP A 89 -1.16 -8.32 8.70
C TRP A 89 -0.52 -7.22 9.55
N GLN A 90 0.00 -6.19 8.89
CA GLN A 90 0.48 -4.96 9.51
C GLN A 90 0.22 -3.79 8.57
N THR A 91 -0.30 -2.69 9.14
CA THR A 91 -0.57 -1.46 8.40
C THR A 91 0.26 -0.34 9.00
N PHE A 92 1.00 0.38 8.15
CA PHE A 92 1.90 1.45 8.53
C PHE A 92 1.59 2.72 7.74
N ARG A 93 1.81 3.87 8.38
CA ARG A 93 1.86 5.14 7.65
C ARG A 93 3.26 5.35 7.08
N ARG A 94 3.36 5.67 5.80
CA ARG A 94 4.62 5.88 5.06
C ARG A 94 4.97 7.36 4.96
N GLU A 95 5.32 7.96 6.10
CA GLU A 95 5.73 9.37 6.17
C GLU A 95 7.01 9.67 5.38
N ASP A 96 7.86 8.66 5.17
CA ASP A 96 9.05 8.71 4.34
C ASP A 96 8.69 8.95 2.86
N LEU A 97 7.67 8.27 2.34
CA LEU A 97 7.15 8.49 1.00
C LEU A 97 6.48 9.87 0.88
N GLU A 98 5.70 10.28 1.89
CA GLU A 98 5.09 11.62 1.93
C GLU A 98 6.17 12.72 1.92
N LYS A 99 7.29 12.54 2.63
CA LYS A 99 8.43 13.48 2.62
C LYS A 99 9.12 13.51 1.26
N LYS A 100 9.31 12.36 0.61
CA LYS A 100 9.92 12.25 -0.71
C LYS A 100 9.12 13.02 -1.76
N GLU A 101 7.79 12.91 -1.74
CA GLU A 101 6.91 13.64 -2.66
C GLU A 101 6.97 15.15 -2.46
N ARG A 102 6.95 15.62 -1.21
CA ARG A 102 7.09 17.06 -0.92
C ARG A 102 8.42 17.62 -1.42
N ARG A 103 9.51 16.86 -1.30
CA ARG A 103 10.83 17.27 -1.82
C ARG A 103 10.83 17.33 -3.35
N ALA A 104 10.27 16.31 -4.01
CA ALA A 104 10.16 16.29 -5.47
C ALA A 104 9.28 17.43 -6.02
N ALA A 105 8.17 17.76 -5.35
CA ALA A 105 7.30 18.86 -5.75
C ALA A 105 7.99 20.24 -5.61
N ARG A 106 8.78 20.43 -4.55
CA ARG A 106 9.56 21.66 -4.35
C ARG A 106 10.63 21.87 -5.41
N GLN A 107 11.33 20.79 -5.80
CA GLN A 107 12.37 20.86 -6.84
C GLN A 107 11.79 21.27 -8.19
N LYS A 108 10.68 20.66 -8.61
CA LYS A 108 9.99 21.02 -9.87
C LYS A 108 9.51 22.48 -9.89
N THR A 109 9.03 22.98 -8.75
CA THR A 109 8.55 24.37 -8.65
C THR A 109 9.71 25.36 -8.77
N GLY A 110 10.87 25.04 -8.17
CA GLY A 110 12.09 25.86 -8.31
C GLY A 110 12.61 25.89 -9.75
N GLU A 111 12.70 24.74 -10.42
CA GLU A 111 13.13 24.65 -11.82
C GLU A 111 12.18 25.38 -12.78
N THR A 112 10.87 25.33 -12.51
CA THR A 112 9.87 26.04 -13.33
C THR A 112 10.02 27.56 -13.19
N GLN A 113 10.27 28.07 -11.98
CA GLN A 113 10.49 29.50 -11.76
C GLN A 113 11.78 30.00 -12.42
N GLU A 114 12.85 29.21 -12.36
CA GLU A 114 14.10 29.55 -13.06
C GLU A 114 13.91 29.56 -14.59
N ASN A 115 13.24 28.57 -15.18
CA ASN A 115 13.00 28.54 -16.62
C ASN A 115 12.11 29.70 -17.12
N VAL A 116 11.02 30.03 -16.40
CA VAL A 116 10.15 31.16 -16.78
C VAL A 116 10.91 32.49 -16.74
N SER A 117 11.77 32.68 -15.74
CA SER A 117 12.59 33.90 -15.65
C SER A 117 13.62 34.03 -16.78
N GLN A 118 14.12 32.91 -17.31
CA GLN A 118 15.05 32.91 -18.44
C GLN A 118 14.32 33.16 -19.78
N GLU A 119 13.10 32.63 -19.95
CA GLU A 119 12.29 32.87 -21.15
C GLU A 119 11.79 34.33 -21.22
N GLU A 120 11.40 34.94 -20.09
CA GLU A 120 10.97 36.35 -20.05
C GLU A 120 12.12 37.32 -20.36
N SER A 121 13.35 36.99 -19.98
CA SER A 121 14.53 37.82 -20.28
C SER A 121 15.03 37.68 -21.72
N SER A 122 14.63 36.61 -22.44
CA SER A 122 14.99 36.38 -23.84
C SER A 122 14.02 37.02 -24.83
N THR A 123 12.90 37.56 -24.36
CA THR A 123 11.84 38.15 -25.21
C THR A 123 11.90 39.69 -25.25
N ASN A 124 12.77 40.34 -24.47
CA ASN A 124 12.96 41.80 -24.47
C ASN A 124 14.21 42.24 -25.25
#